data_AF-A0AAW4XRI7-F1
#
_entry.id   AF-A0AAW4XRI7-F1
#
_cell.length_a   1.000
_cell.length_b   1.000
_cell.length_c   1.000
_cell.angle_alpha   90.00
_cell.angle_beta   90.00
_cell.angle_gamma   90.00
#
_symmetry.space_group_name_H-M   'P 1'
#
loop_
_entity.id
_entity.type
_entity.pdbx_description
1 polymer ?
#
loop_
_entity_poly.entity_id
_entity_poly.type
_entity_poly.pdbx_seq_one_letter_code
_entity_poly.pdbx_strand_id
1 'polypeptide(L)'
;MTTATIPSICVEPAFLDEVERALEPNESLASFVETAVRREIQQRQARAGLLQRGLAATRHHSAAAGIPAEKVIARLEAKLAAARQRK
;
A
#
# COMPACT_ATOMS: atom_id res chain seq x y z
N MET A 1 16.20 24.88 13.12
CA MET A 1 15.26 23.84 12.68
C MET A 1 15.75 22.52 13.26
N THR A 2 14.90 21.77 13.98
CA THR A 2 15.33 20.52 14.63
C THR A 2 15.29 19.38 13.62
N THR A 3 16.44 19.02 13.07
CA THR A 3 16.57 17.82 12.25
C THR A 3 16.56 16.60 13.17
N ALA A 4 15.60 15.69 12.95
CA ALA A 4 15.58 14.41 13.63
C ALA A 4 16.31 13.37 12.77
N THR A 5 17.07 12.49 13.41
CA THR A 5 17.87 11.45 12.74
C THR A 5 17.22 10.09 12.94
N ILE A 6 17.18 9.27 11.89
CA ILE A 6 16.80 7.86 12.01
C ILE A 6 17.88 7.16 12.86
N PRO A 7 17.50 6.28 13.81
CA PRO A 7 18.49 5.52 14.59
C PRO A 7 19.49 4.78 13.70
N SER A 8 20.76 4.79 14.09
CA SER A 8 21.77 3.98 13.42
C SER A 8 21.47 2.49 13.61
N ILE A 9 21.48 1.73 12.53
CA ILE A 9 21.23 0.28 12.53
C ILE A 9 22.49 -0.45 12.08
N CYS A 10 22.89 -1.47 12.82
CA CYS A 10 23.94 -2.39 12.38
C CYS A 10 23.30 -3.42 11.46
N VAL A 11 23.81 -3.52 10.23
CA VAL A 11 23.36 -4.50 9.24
C VAL A 11 24.50 -5.43 8.86
N GLU A 12 24.17 -6.58 8.29
CA GLU A 12 25.16 -7.50 7.77
C GLU A 12 25.89 -6.89 6.55
N PRO A 13 27.22 -7.04 6.42
CA PRO A 13 27.96 -6.43 5.31
C PRO A 13 27.44 -6.84 3.93
N ALA A 14 27.06 -8.10 3.76
CA ALA A 14 26.50 -8.60 2.51
C ALA A 14 25.20 -7.90 2.11
N PHE A 15 24.36 -7.55 3.10
CA PHE A 15 23.14 -6.79 2.86
C PHE A 15 23.45 -5.34 2.47
N LEU A 16 24.46 -4.72 3.10
CA LEU A 16 24.88 -3.37 2.72
C LEU A 16 25.38 -3.32 1.28
N ASP A 17 26.17 -4.31 0.85
CA ASP A 17 26.64 -4.42 -0.53
C ASP A 17 25.47 -4.52 -1.53
N GLU A 18 24.42 -5.27 -1.19
CA GLU A 18 23.21 -5.37 -2.02
C GLU A 18 22.48 -4.03 -2.14
N VAL A 19 22.38 -3.29 -1.03
CA VAL A 19 21.74 -1.97 -1.02
C VAL A 19 22.53 -0.98 -1.86
N GLU A 20 23.86 -0.95 -1.74
CA GLU A 20 24.70 -0.05 -2.53
C GLU A 20 24.61 -0.31 -4.04
N ARG A 21 24.48 -1.58 -4.44
CA ARG A 21 24.26 -1.95 -5.85
C ARG A 21 22.88 -1.60 -6.37
N ALA A 22 21.90 -1.44 -5.48
CA ALA A 22 20.53 -1.08 -5.85
C ALA A 22 20.32 0.44 -6.02
N LEU A 23 21.32 1.27 -5.70
CA LEU A 23 21.23 2.72 -5.82
C LEU A 23 21.18 3.16 -7.29
N GLU A 24 20.32 4.14 -7.58
CA GLU A 24 20.27 4.79 -8.88
C GLU A 24 21.45 5.76 -9.08
N PRO A 25 21.76 6.18 -10.32
CA PRO A 25 22.82 7.14 -10.58
C PRO A 25 22.60 8.46 -9.83
N ASN A 26 23.61 8.89 -9.05
CA ASN A 26 23.59 10.07 -8.18
C ASN A 26 22.62 9.97 -6.97
N GLU A 27 22.14 8.79 -6.62
CA GLU A 27 21.38 8.57 -5.39
C GLU A 27 22.33 8.31 -4.21
N SER A 28 22.02 8.88 -3.03
CA SER A 28 22.76 8.58 -1.80
C SER A 28 22.04 7.52 -0.98
N LEU A 29 22.80 6.71 -0.25
CA LEU A 29 22.25 5.71 0.68
C LEU A 29 21.24 6.31 1.66
N ALA A 30 21.51 7.51 2.18
CA ALA A 30 20.60 8.20 3.10
C ALA A 30 19.27 8.56 2.45
N SER A 31 19.29 9.07 1.21
CA SER A 31 18.07 9.42 0.46
C SER A 31 17.26 8.18 0.08
N PHE A 32 17.95 7.10 -0.30
CA PHE A 32 17.32 5.81 -0.56
C PHE A 32 16.62 5.26 0.69
N VAL A 33 17.31 5.23 1.83
CA VAL A 33 16.75 4.76 3.11
C VAL A 33 15.58 5.64 3.56
N GLU A 34 15.69 6.96 3.45
CA GLU A 34 14.57 7.86 3.78
C GLU A 34 13.33 7.54 2.93
N THR A 35 13.53 7.38 1.62
CA THR A 35 12.45 7.07 0.69
C THR A 35 11.81 5.72 0.99
N ALA A 36 12.62 4.70 1.27
CA ALA A 36 12.15 3.38 1.66
C ALA A 36 11.32 3.41 2.95
N VAL A 37 11.79 4.09 3.99
CA VAL A 37 11.07 4.25 5.26
C VAL A 37 9.75 5.00 5.05
N ARG A 38 9.76 6.07 4.27
CA ARG A 38 8.55 6.84 3.94
C ARG A 38 7.52 5.99 3.20
N ARG A 39 7.97 5.17 2.25
CA ARG A 39 7.11 4.22 1.52
C ARG A 39 6.50 3.18 2.45
N GLU A 40 7.29 2.61 3.36
CA GLU A 40 6.82 1.61 4.33
C GLU A 40 5.77 2.22 5.27
N ILE A 41 5.97 3.45 5.75
CA ILE A 41 4.97 4.17 6.56
C ILE A 41 3.66 4.32 5.80
N GLN A 42 3.71 4.79 4.54
CA GLN A 42 2.52 4.95 3.71
C GLN A 42 1.78 3.62 3.49
N GLN A 43 2.52 2.54 3.23
CA GLN A 43 1.95 1.20 3.08
C GLN A 43 1.25 0.73 4.35
N ARG A 44 1.88 0.92 5.52
CA ARG A 44 1.28 0.57 6.82
C ARG A 44 0.02 1.36 7.12
N GLN A 45 0.03 2.67 6.84
CA GLN A 45 -1.16 3.52 7.02
C GLN A 45 -2.31 3.08 6.09
N ALA A 46 -2.01 2.80 4.81
CA ALA A 46 -2.99 2.30 3.86
C ALA A 46 -3.58 0.95 4.32
N ARG A 47 -2.73 0.02 4.79
CA ARG A 47 -3.14 -1.29 5.30
C ARG A 47 -4.01 -1.16 6.56
N ALA A 48 -3.61 -0.32 7.51
CA ALA A 48 -4.40 -0.06 8.72
C ALA A 48 -5.77 0.54 8.38
N GLY A 49 -5.81 1.53 7.48
CA GLY A 49 -7.05 2.14 7.02
C GLY A 49 -7.97 1.13 6.30
N LEU A 50 -7.40 0.25 5.47
CA LEU A 50 -8.15 -0.82 4.82
C LEU A 50 -8.75 -1.80 5.82
N LEU A 51 -7.94 -2.27 6.79
CA LEU A 51 -8.39 -3.22 7.81
C LEU A 51 -9.52 -2.64 8.65
N GLN A 52 -9.39 -1.38 9.10
CA GLN A 52 -10.43 -0.71 9.87
C GLN A 52 -11.74 -0.60 9.09
N ARG A 53 -11.69 -0.20 7.82
CA ARG A 53 -12.88 -0.15 6.95
C ARG A 53 -13.47 -1.53 6.70
N GLY A 54 -12.64 -2.54 6.48
CA GLY A 54 -13.07 -3.92 6.28
C GLY A 54 -13.82 -4.47 7.49
N LEU A 55 -13.23 -4.33 8.69
CA LEU A 55 -13.87 -4.76 9.93
C LEU A 55 -15.18 -4.00 10.21
N ALA A 56 -15.23 -2.70 9.93
CA ALA A 56 -16.45 -1.91 10.08
C ALA A 56 -17.55 -2.36 9.09
N ALA A 57 -17.20 -2.61 7.82
CA ALA A 57 -18.13 -3.10 6.82
C ALA A 57 -18.67 -4.50 7.16
N THR A 58 -17.80 -5.41 7.59
CA THR A 58 -18.21 -6.75 8.03
C THR A 58 -19.15 -6.68 9.22
N ARG A 59 -18.88 -5.83 10.21
CA ARG A 59 -19.79 -5.61 11.35
C ARG A 59 -21.14 -5.02 10.92
N HIS A 60 -21.14 -4.08 10.00
CA HIS A 60 -22.37 -3.44 9.51
C HIS A 60 -23.25 -4.40 8.70
N HIS A 61 -22.64 -5.33 7.96
CA HIS A 61 -23.35 -6.26 7.08
C HIS A 61 -23.48 -7.68 7.64
N SER A 62 -23.05 -7.94 8.87
CA SER A 62 -23.04 -9.28 9.49
C SER A 62 -24.43 -9.91 9.60
N ALA A 63 -25.49 -9.10 9.69
CA ALA A 63 -26.87 -9.54 9.77
C ALA A 63 -27.64 -9.48 8.43
N ALA A 64 -27.01 -9.00 7.36
CA ALA A 64 -27.67 -8.87 6.05
C ALA A 64 -27.62 -10.20 5.28
N ALA A 65 -28.71 -10.55 4.60
CA ALA A 65 -28.70 -11.66 3.66
C ALA A 65 -27.69 -11.39 2.53
N GLY A 66 -26.82 -12.36 2.27
CA GLY A 66 -25.82 -12.27 1.20
C GLY A 66 -26.46 -12.09 -0.18
N ILE A 67 -25.74 -11.41 -1.08
CA ILE A 67 -26.13 -11.30 -2.49
C ILE A 67 -25.33 -12.34 -3.28
N PRO A 68 -25.96 -13.14 -4.17
CA PRO A 68 -25.24 -14.08 -5.04
C PRO A 68 -24.15 -13.36 -5.86
N ALA A 69 -22.99 -14.00 -5.99
CA ALA A 69 -21.83 -13.41 -6.64
C ALA A 69 -22.12 -13.05 -8.10
N GLU A 70 -22.87 -13.88 -8.80
CA GLU A 70 -23.26 -13.73 -10.20
C GLU A 70 -24.03 -12.43 -10.41
N LYS A 71 -24.92 -12.08 -9.48
CA LYS A 71 -25.71 -10.84 -9.53
C LYS A 71 -24.84 -9.61 -9.35
N VAL A 72 -23.80 -9.69 -8.50
CA VAL A 72 -22.85 -8.60 -8.30
C VAL A 72 -21.97 -8.43 -9.54
N ILE A 73 -21.44 -9.52 -10.08
CA ILE A 73 -20.59 -9.52 -11.28
C ILE A 73 -21.33 -8.94 -12.48
N ALA A 74 -22.54 -9.44 -12.77
CA ALA A 74 -23.35 -8.95 -13.89
C ALA A 74 -23.62 -7.42 -13.79
N ARG A 75 -23.86 -6.91 -12.57
CA ARG A 75 -24.05 -5.48 -12.33
C ARG A 75 -22.77 -4.67 -12.57
N LEU A 76 -21.60 -5.19 -12.21
CA LEU A 76 -20.32 -4.54 -12.45
C LEU A 76 -19.98 -4.51 -13.94
N GLU A 77 -20.24 -5.60 -14.66
CA GLU A 77 -20.06 -5.69 -16.12
C GLU A 77 -20.94 -4.70 -16.86
N ALA A 78 -22.23 -4.60 -16.49
CA ALA A 78 -23.15 -3.63 -17.08
C ALA A 78 -22.67 -2.17 -16.88
N LYS A 79 -22.17 -1.84 -15.67
CA LYS A 79 -21.58 -0.52 -15.39
C LYS A 79 -20.33 -0.26 -16.23
N LEU A 80 -19.47 -1.26 -16.37
CA LEU A 80 -18.26 -1.15 -17.18
C LEU A 80 -18.59 -0.94 -18.66
N ALA A 81 -19.56 -1.69 -19.20
CA ALA A 81 -20.03 -1.54 -20.58
C ALA A 81 -20.60 -0.14 -20.84
N ALA A 82 -21.44 0.37 -19.94
CA ALA A 82 -22.00 1.72 -20.04
C ALA A 82 -20.91 2.80 -19.97
N ALA A 83 -19.89 2.64 -19.13
CA ALA A 83 -18.78 3.58 -19.05
C ALA A 83 -17.91 3.57 -20.33
N ARG A 84 -17.72 2.40 -20.95
CA ARG A 84 -17.01 2.27 -22.22
C ARG A 84 -17.75 2.92 -23.39
N GLN A 85 -19.08 2.90 -23.39
CA GLN A 85 -19.91 3.54 -24.43
C GLN A 85 -19.98 5.08 -24.31
N ARG A 86 -19.56 5.65 -23.18
CA ARG A 86 -19.49 7.11 -22.96
C ARG A 86 -18.15 7.71 -23.36
N LYS A 87 -17.20 6.87 -23.78
CA LYS A 87 -15.91 7.26 -24.36
C LYS A 87 -16.03 7.31 -25.87
#